data_AF-A0AA37P8D1-F1
#
_entry.id   AF-A0AA37P8D1-F1
#
_cell.length_a   1.000
_cell.length_b   1.000
_cell.length_c   1.000
_cell.angle_alpha   90.00
_cell.angle_beta   90.00
_cell.angle_gamma   90.00
#
_symmetry.space_group_name_H-M   'P 1'
#
loop_
_entity.id
_entity.type
_entity.pdbx_description
1 polymer ?
#
loop_
_entity_poly.entity_id
_entity_poly.type
_entity_poly.pdbx_seq_one_letter_code
_entity_poly.pdbx_strand_id
1 'polypeptide(L)'
;MLLKALRTLLGCGLVMFHAVLSSILPRGDDPGGHNWIDHDKVVAFTQNASADFGGQVELRFNPYLYVAGGCDPYPAVDASGNLG
;
A
#
# COMPACT_ATOMS: atom_id res chain seq x y z
N MET A 1 11.37 -48.50 0.73
CA MET A 1 12.17 -47.36 0.21
C MET A 1 11.43 -46.56 -0.86
N LEU A 2 10.65 -47.19 -1.74
CA LEU A 2 9.83 -46.55 -2.78
C LEU A 2 8.88 -45.45 -2.27
N LEU A 3 8.24 -45.67 -1.12
CA LEU A 3 7.26 -44.72 -0.54
C LEU A 3 7.91 -43.43 0.01
N LYS A 4 9.20 -43.46 0.39
CA LYS A 4 9.93 -42.26 0.83
C LYS A 4 10.31 -41.39 -0.37
N ALA A 5 10.77 -42.00 -1.46
CA ALA A 5 11.10 -41.31 -2.70
C ALA A 5 9.87 -40.61 -3.31
N LEU A 6 8.71 -41.28 -3.29
CA LEU A 6 7.45 -40.70 -3.77
C LEU A 6 7.02 -39.46 -2.97
N ARG A 7 7.22 -39.45 -1.65
CA ARG A 7 6.92 -38.29 -0.79
C ARG A 7 7.84 -37.11 -1.06
N THR A 8 9.13 -37.36 -1.27
CA THR A 8 10.11 -36.30 -1.57
C THR A 8 9.85 -35.69 -2.94
N LEU A 9 9.52 -36.49 -3.95
CA LEU A 9 9.16 -36.03 -5.30
C LEU A 9 7.87 -35.20 -5.29
N LEU A 10 6.84 -35.64 -4.55
CA LEU A 10 5.57 -34.91 -4.44
C LEU A 10 5.74 -33.57 -3.70
N GLY A 11 6.55 -33.56 -2.63
CA GLY A 11 6.85 -32.34 -1.87
C GLY A 11 7.66 -31.32 -2.68
N CYS A 12 8.68 -31.77 -3.41
CA CYS A 12 9.49 -30.89 -4.26
C CYS A 12 8.65 -30.33 -5.43
N GLY A 13 7.81 -31.18 -6.04
CA GLY A 13 6.87 -30.73 -7.09
C GLY A 13 5.90 -29.65 -6.61
N LEU A 14 5.34 -29.80 -5.40
CA LEU A 14 4.42 -28.81 -4.83
C LEU A 14 5.10 -27.46 -4.53
N VAL A 15 6.35 -27.48 -4.08
CA VAL A 15 7.14 -26.28 -3.76
C VAL A 15 7.50 -25.52 -5.05
N MET A 16 7.94 -26.24 -6.08
CA MET A 16 8.26 -25.62 -7.38
C MET A 16 7.01 -25.06 -8.05
N PHE A 17 5.85 -25.71 -7.90
CA PHE A 17 4.58 -25.22 -8.45
C PHE A 17 4.11 -23.92 -7.77
N HIS A 18 4.25 -23.81 -6.43
CA HIS A 18 3.94 -22.56 -5.72
C HIS A 18 4.85 -21.40 -6.12
N ALA A 19 6.16 -21.64 -6.24
CA ALA A 19 7.10 -20.60 -6.62
C ALA A 19 6.82 -20.05 -8.03
N VAL A 20 6.49 -20.94 -8.97
CA VAL A 20 6.13 -20.55 -10.34
C VAL A 20 4.80 -19.78 -10.36
N LEU A 21 3.79 -20.21 -9.60
CA LEU A 21 2.50 -19.53 -9.54
C LEU A 21 2.62 -18.09 -9.00
N SER A 22 3.42 -17.87 -7.94
CA SER A 22 3.68 -16.52 -7.41
C SER A 22 4.45 -15.59 -8.36
N SER A 23 5.14 -16.14 -9.37
CA SER A 23 5.88 -15.36 -10.37
C SER A 23 5.08 -15.03 -11.64
N ILE A 24 3.99 -15.77 -11.90
CA ILE A 24 3.15 -15.61 -13.09
C ILE A 24 1.84 -14.89 -12.77
N LEU A 25 1.38 -14.94 -11.52
CA LEU A 25 0.27 -14.11 -11.07
C LEU A 25 0.65 -12.62 -11.22
N PRO A 26 -0.27 -11.76 -11.68
CA PRO A 26 -0.04 -10.32 -11.73
C PRO A 26 0.51 -9.86 -10.38
N ARG A 27 1.64 -9.16 -10.38
CA ARG A 27 2.05 -8.37 -9.24
C ARG A 27 0.97 -7.31 -9.13
N GLY A 28 0.03 -7.46 -8.19
CA GLY A 28 -1.09 -6.56 -8.00
C GLY A 28 -0.63 -5.11 -7.89
N ASP A 29 -0.53 -4.44 -9.03
CA ASP A 29 -0.89 -3.05 -9.23
C ASP A 29 -2.41 -2.86 -9.08
N ASP A 30 -3.16 -3.95 -8.87
CA ASP A 30 -4.43 -3.96 -8.16
C ASP A 30 -4.31 -3.12 -6.88
N PRO A 31 -4.96 -1.95 -6.83
CA PRO A 31 -4.93 -1.06 -5.70
C PRO A 31 -5.85 -1.61 -4.61
N GLY A 32 -5.71 -2.86 -4.17
CA GLY A 32 -6.58 -3.47 -3.16
C GLY A 32 -8.10 -3.40 -3.43
N GLY A 33 -8.53 -3.07 -4.66
CA GLY A 33 -9.94 -2.77 -5.01
C GLY A 33 -10.40 -1.33 -4.74
N HIS A 34 -9.49 -0.38 -4.52
CA HIS A 34 -9.79 1.03 -4.28
C HIS A 34 -10.17 1.78 -5.57
N ASN A 35 -11.12 2.71 -5.46
CA ASN A 35 -11.62 3.49 -6.57
C ASN A 35 -10.69 4.68 -6.87
N TRP A 36 -10.32 4.86 -8.14
CA TRP A 36 -9.51 5.99 -8.60
C TRP A 36 -10.41 7.12 -9.11
N ILE A 37 -10.11 8.35 -8.70
CA ILE A 37 -10.80 9.57 -9.12
C ILE A 37 -9.78 10.63 -9.57
N ASP A 38 -10.26 11.70 -10.20
CA ASP A 38 -9.37 12.80 -10.60
C ASP A 38 -8.70 13.42 -9.36
N HIS A 39 -7.42 13.80 -9.50
CA HIS A 39 -6.60 14.34 -8.40
C HIS A 39 -7.18 15.62 -7.75
N ASP A 40 -8.08 16.30 -8.45
CA ASP A 40 -8.77 17.52 -8.00
C ASP A 40 -10.15 17.24 -7.36
N LYS A 41 -10.56 15.96 -7.29
CA LYS A 41 -11.80 15.49 -6.66
C LYS A 41 -11.59 14.80 -5.32
N VAL A 42 -10.34 14.47 -4.96
CA VAL A 42 -10.04 13.91 -3.65
C VAL A 42 -10.25 14.97 -2.57
N VAL A 43 -11.14 14.67 -1.61
CA VAL A 43 -11.45 15.60 -0.52
C VAL A 43 -10.43 15.42 0.60
N ALA A 44 -9.73 16.51 0.96
CA ALA A 44 -8.72 16.51 2.02
C ALA A 44 -9.32 16.28 3.41
N PHE A 45 -8.60 15.55 4.27
CA PHE A 45 -8.91 15.47 5.69
C PHE A 45 -8.66 16.81 6.39
N THR A 46 -9.51 17.14 7.35
CA THR A 46 -9.20 18.19 8.33
C THR A 46 -8.01 17.77 9.18
N GLN A 47 -7.14 18.72 9.55
CA GLN A 47 -6.03 18.45 10.47
C GLN A 47 -6.54 17.78 11.75
N ASN A 48 -6.03 16.59 12.04
CA ASN A 48 -6.48 15.76 13.16
C ASN A 48 -5.27 15.18 13.91
N ALA A 49 -4.58 16.04 14.65
CA ALA A 49 -3.48 15.62 15.52
C ALA A 49 -4.01 14.78 16.70
N SER A 50 -3.15 13.97 17.30
CA SER A 50 -3.52 13.17 18.47
C SER A 50 -3.97 14.04 19.66
N ALA A 51 -4.91 13.55 20.48
CA ALA A 51 -5.52 14.35 21.55
C ALA A 51 -4.61 14.57 22.77
N ASP A 52 -3.46 13.88 22.83
CA ASP A 52 -2.55 13.87 23.95
C ASP A 52 -1.32 14.77 23.69
N PHE A 53 -0.26 14.56 24.48
CA PHE A 53 1.00 15.27 24.30
C PHE A 53 1.62 15.03 22.91
N GLY A 54 1.36 13.86 22.30
CA GLY A 54 1.83 13.53 20.95
C GLY A 54 1.35 14.56 19.94
N GLY A 55 0.07 14.95 19.98
CA GLY A 55 -0.49 15.88 18.99
C GLY A 55 0.03 17.30 19.17
N GLN A 56 0.35 17.68 20.41
CA GLN A 56 1.04 18.95 20.63
C GLN A 56 2.42 18.96 19.97
N VAL A 57 3.14 17.84 20.02
CA VAL A 57 4.44 17.67 19.36
C VAL A 57 4.29 17.64 17.83
N GLU A 58 3.31 16.90 17.30
CA GLU A 58 2.98 16.85 15.87
C GLU A 58 2.76 18.26 15.31
N LEU A 59 1.92 19.06 15.98
CA LEU A 59 1.62 20.42 15.55
C LEU A 59 2.79 21.39 15.76
N ARG A 60 3.55 21.22 16.85
CA ARG A 60 4.68 22.10 17.16
C ARG A 60 5.82 21.96 16.14
N PHE A 61 6.03 20.76 15.63
CA PHE A 61 7.15 20.44 14.74
C PHE A 61 6.73 20.16 13.30
N ASN A 62 5.51 20.50 12.91
CA ASN A 62 5.08 20.44 11.51
C ASN A 62 5.94 21.39 10.66
N PRO A 63 6.69 20.90 9.65
CA PRO A 63 7.65 21.72 8.93
C PRO A 63 6.97 22.70 7.96
N TYR A 64 7.64 23.82 7.70
CA TYR A 64 7.33 24.64 6.53
C TYR A 64 7.88 23.97 5.27
N LEU A 65 7.04 23.85 4.25
CA LEU A 65 7.45 23.33 2.95
C LEU A 65 7.50 24.48 1.93
N TYR A 66 8.65 24.63 1.26
CA TYR A 66 8.80 25.52 0.12
C TYR A 66 8.90 24.69 -1.16
N VAL A 67 7.93 24.88 -2.07
CA VAL A 67 7.89 24.21 -3.37
C VAL A 67 8.54 25.12 -4.40
N ALA A 68 9.73 24.74 -4.87
CA ALA A 68 10.51 25.55 -5.82
C ALA A 68 10.11 25.33 -7.30
N GLY A 69 9.28 24.32 -7.57
CA GLY A 69 8.79 23.97 -8.90
C GLY A 69 8.17 22.57 -8.92
N GLY A 70 7.40 22.27 -9.96
CA GLY A 70 6.59 21.04 -10.03
C GLY A 70 5.21 21.22 -9.41
N CYS A 71 4.65 20.15 -8.85
CA CYS A 71 3.33 20.14 -8.22
C CYS A 71 3.42 20.49 -6.73
N ASP A 72 2.39 21.18 -6.23
CA ASP A 72 2.15 21.30 -4.79
C ASP A 72 1.60 19.98 -4.20
N PRO A 73 1.63 19.79 -2.87
CA PRO A 73 0.98 18.64 -2.24
C PRO A 73 -0.55 18.68 -2.41
N TYR A 74 -1.13 17.57 -2.88
CA TYR A 74 -2.58 17.33 -2.96
C TYR A 74 -2.99 16.16 -2.06
N PRO A 75 -4.26 16.08 -1.63
CA PRO A 75 -4.77 14.95 -0.88
C PRO A 75 -4.75 13.68 -1.75
N ALA A 76 -4.08 12.63 -1.27
CA ALA A 76 -3.93 11.37 -2.00
C ALA A 76 -5.09 10.39 -1.80
N VAL A 77 -5.84 10.53 -0.70
CA VAL A 77 -6.95 9.64 -0.34
C VAL A 77 -8.01 10.41 0.44
N ASP A 78 -9.28 10.05 0.22
CA ASP A 78 -10.41 10.61 0.98
C ASP A 78 -10.95 9.62 2.03
N ALA A 79 -11.95 10.06 2.80
CA ALA A 79 -12.57 9.25 3.85
C ALA A 79 -13.27 7.97 3.34
N SER A 80 -13.60 7.88 2.05
CA SER A 80 -14.19 6.70 1.43
C SER A 80 -13.14 5.74 0.88
N GLY A 81 -11.85 6.10 0.94
CA GLY A 81 -10.76 5.32 0.37
C GLY A 81 -10.62 5.47 -1.15
N ASN A 82 -11.18 6.54 -1.74
CA ASN A 82 -10.88 6.88 -3.13
C ASN A 82 -9.45 7.43 -3.23
N LEU A 83 -8.74 7.10 -4.31
CA LEU A 83 -7.36 7.51 -4.59
C LEU A 83 -7.32 8.51 -5.76
N GLY A 84 -6.36 9.44 -5.74
CA GLY A 84 -6.16 10.41 -6.83
C GLY A 84 -4.86 11.19 -6.73
#